data_AF-A0A0F5JQW3-F1
#
_entry.id   AF-A0A0F5JQW3-F1
#
_cell.length_a   1.000
_cell.length_b   1.000
_cell.length_c   1.000
_cell.angle_alpha   90.00
_cell.angle_beta   90.00
_cell.angle_gamma   90.00
#
_symmetry.space_group_name_H-M   'P 1'
#
loop_
_entity.id
_entity.type
_entity.pdbx_description
1 polymer ?
#
loop_
_entity_poly.entity_id
_entity_poly.type
_entity_poly.pdbx_seq_one_letter_code
_entity_poly.pdbx_strand_id
1 'polypeptide(L)'
;MKHYLSTFAGSAICGGFAFGIWPELWKTYGLMGGWLAATLIIGIMWYMNHYNGAILNPEGKIWLDQGWCIGSAGIAWGIVRFQGDFTQFFLAAPTLLCCLIGGALAGITIWIMRSCGNRLSKEEDAV
;
A
#
# COMPACT_ATOMS: atom_id res chain seq x y z
N MET A 1 2.35 -21.11 -9.82
CA MET A 1 3.73 -20.58 -9.92
C MET A 1 3.81 -19.23 -10.62
N LYS A 2 3.27 -19.05 -11.84
CA LYS A 2 3.35 -17.77 -12.59
C LYS A 2 2.85 -16.55 -11.80
N HIS A 3 1.70 -16.66 -11.13
CA HIS A 3 1.15 -15.55 -10.33
C HIS A 3 2.00 -15.18 -9.12
N TYR A 4 2.64 -16.15 -8.46
CA TYR A 4 3.50 -15.87 -7.31
C TYR A 4 4.82 -15.20 -7.71
N LEU A 5 5.39 -15.62 -8.85
CA LEU A 5 6.57 -14.97 -9.40
C LEU A 5 6.26 -13.53 -9.85
N SER A 6 5.11 -13.33 -10.51
CA SER A 6 4.63 -11.99 -10.87
C SER A 6 4.44 -11.14 -9.63
N THR A 7 3.74 -11.66 -8.61
CA THR A 7 3.51 -10.99 -7.33
C THR A 7 4.84 -10.58 -6.71
N PHE A 8 5.78 -11.50 -6.57
CA PHE A 8 7.10 -11.20 -6.02
C PHE A 8 7.82 -10.08 -6.79
N ALA A 9 7.88 -10.17 -8.12
CA ALA A 9 8.52 -9.16 -8.96
C ALA A 9 7.80 -7.81 -8.91
N GLY A 10 6.47 -7.81 -9.00
CA GLY A 10 5.62 -6.61 -8.92
C GLY A 10 5.72 -5.93 -7.55
N SER A 11 5.75 -6.72 -6.47
CA SER A 11 5.97 -6.25 -5.10
C SER A 11 7.34 -5.58 -4.96
N ALA A 12 8.39 -6.20 -5.52
CA ALA A 12 9.75 -5.65 -5.48
C ALA A 12 9.85 -4.34 -6.28
N ILE A 13 9.22 -4.26 -7.45
CA ILE A 13 9.16 -3.03 -8.26
C ILE A 13 8.40 -1.93 -7.52
N CYS A 14 7.23 -2.26 -6.95
CA CYS A 14 6.42 -1.32 -6.18
C CYS A 14 7.21 -0.71 -5.02
N GLY A 15 7.85 -1.56 -4.21
CA GLY A 15 8.69 -1.14 -3.10
C GLY A 15 9.93 -0.35 -3.57
N GLY A 16 10.60 -0.82 -4.63
CA GLY A 16 11.75 -0.14 -5.20
C GLY A 16 11.45 1.27 -5.69
N PHE A 17 10.27 1.49 -6.30
CA PHE A 17 9.85 2.82 -6.73
C PHE A 17 9.55 3.72 -5.52
N ALA A 18 8.85 3.19 -4.51
CA ALA A 18 8.55 3.94 -3.28
C ALA A 18 9.82 4.46 -2.59
N PHE A 19 10.82 3.59 -2.36
CA PHE A 19 12.04 3.99 -1.64
C PHE A 19 13.17 4.53 -2.52
N GLY A 20 13.10 4.33 -3.84
CA GLY A 20 14.08 4.86 -4.80
C GLY A 20 13.72 6.23 -5.37
N ILE A 21 12.43 6.52 -5.57
CA ILE A 21 11.98 7.74 -6.25
C ILE A 21 11.45 8.77 -5.25
N TRP A 22 10.64 8.34 -4.27
CA TRP A 22 10.00 9.27 -3.34
C TRP A 22 11.02 10.12 -2.57
N PRO A 23 12.09 9.56 -1.98
CA PRO A 23 13.04 10.37 -1.23
C PRO A 23 13.70 11.45 -2.08
N GLU A 24 13.99 11.16 -3.35
CA GLU A 24 14.63 12.11 -4.25
C GLU A 24 13.66 13.23 -4.65
N LEU A 25 12.42 12.91 -5.04
CA LEU A 25 11.41 13.93 -5.35
C LEU A 25 11.08 14.81 -4.13
N TRP A 26 10.97 14.22 -2.94
CA TRP A 26 10.75 14.97 -1.70
C TRP A 26 11.92 15.90 -1.39
N LYS A 27 13.17 15.42 -1.50
CA LYS A 27 14.36 16.25 -1.25
C LYS A 27 14.45 17.43 -2.22
N THR A 28 14.12 17.22 -3.50
CA THR A 28 14.23 18.27 -4.53
C THR A 28 13.09 19.27 -4.48
N TYR A 29 11.85 18.83 -4.28
CA TYR A 29 10.65 19.67 -4.44
C TYR A 29 9.80 19.80 -3.17
N GLY A 30 10.29 19.31 -2.04
CA GLY A 30 9.61 19.37 -0.74
C GLY A 30 8.23 18.69 -0.76
N LEU A 31 7.25 19.35 -0.15
CA LEU A 31 5.88 18.85 -0.06
C LEU A 31 5.27 18.55 -1.44
N MET A 32 5.49 19.43 -2.42
CA MET A 32 5.00 19.23 -3.79
C MET A 32 5.65 18.01 -4.45
N GLY A 33 6.93 17.77 -4.15
CA GLY A 33 7.63 16.55 -4.53
C GLY A 33 7.02 15.28 -3.95
N GLY A 34 6.57 15.34 -2.69
CA GLY A 34 5.84 14.25 -2.04
C GLY A 34 4.51 13.95 -2.73
N TRP A 35 3.71 14.97 -3.05
CA TRP A 35 2.45 14.81 -3.78
C TRP A 35 2.69 14.24 -5.18
N LEU A 36 3.67 14.77 -5.91
CA LEU A 36 4.05 14.26 -7.23
C LEU A 36 4.53 12.80 -7.16
N ALA A 37 5.37 12.47 -6.19
CA ALA A 37 5.83 11.10 -5.95
C ALA A 37 4.67 10.15 -5.68
N ALA A 38 3.72 10.56 -4.82
CA ALA A 38 2.53 9.77 -4.53
C ALA A 38 1.71 9.51 -5.80
N THR A 39 1.44 10.52 -6.61
CA THR A 39 0.68 10.35 -7.87
C THR A 39 1.39 9.44 -8.86
N LEU A 40 2.69 9.65 -9.08
CA LEU A 40 3.45 8.85 -10.05
C LEU A 40 3.63 7.40 -9.58
N ILE A 41 4.13 7.21 -8.36
CA ILE A 41 4.46 5.88 -7.85
C ILE A 41 3.17 5.09 -7.59
N ILE A 42 2.25 5.64 -6.80
CA ILE A 42 1.03 4.91 -6.42
C ILE A 42 0.11 4.77 -7.63
N GLY A 43 -0.04 5.80 -8.45
CA GLY A 43 -0.91 5.76 -9.63
C GLY A 43 -0.46 4.74 -10.68
N ILE A 44 0.83 4.74 -11.05
CA ILE A 44 1.36 3.77 -12.02
C ILE A 44 1.28 2.35 -11.45
N MET A 45 1.70 2.16 -10.19
CA MET A 45 1.69 0.83 -9.59
C MET A 45 0.26 0.31 -9.38
N TRP A 46 -0.70 1.19 -9.09
CA TRP A 46 -2.12 0.84 -9.04
C TRP A 46 -2.59 0.33 -10.40
N TYR A 47 -2.28 1.04 -11.50
CA TYR A 47 -2.64 0.59 -12.84
C TYR A 47 -2.02 -0.78 -13.16
N MET A 48 -0.71 -0.92 -12.93
CA MET A 48 -0.01 -2.19 -13.16
C MET A 48 -0.57 -3.34 -12.33
N ASN A 49 -0.97 -3.06 -11.10
CA ASN A 49 -1.55 -4.06 -10.22
C ASN A 49 -2.95 -4.47 -10.68
N HIS A 50 -3.83 -3.51 -10.94
CA HIS A 50 -5.25 -3.77 -11.17
C HIS A 50 -5.62 -4.12 -12.61
N TYR A 51 -4.90 -3.59 -13.61
CA TYR A 51 -5.18 -3.87 -15.02
C TYR A 51 -4.24 -4.91 -15.60
N ASN A 52 -2.98 -4.93 -15.17
CA ASN A 52 -1.99 -5.86 -15.70
C ASN A 52 -1.79 -7.10 -14.80
N GLY A 53 -2.34 -7.10 -13.58
CA GLY A 53 -2.24 -8.22 -12.65
C GLY A 53 -0.82 -8.45 -12.12
N ALA A 54 -0.02 -7.38 -12.02
CA ALA A 54 1.37 -7.49 -11.59
C ALA A 54 1.49 -8.11 -10.17
N ILE A 55 0.60 -7.72 -9.25
CA ILE A 55 0.48 -8.29 -7.91
C ILE A 55 -0.86 -9.03 -7.84
N LEU A 56 -0.88 -10.21 -7.20
CA LEU A 56 -2.10 -11.00 -7.11
C LEU A 56 -3.12 -10.30 -6.21
N ASN A 57 -4.24 -9.90 -6.81
CA ASN A 57 -5.36 -9.30 -6.08
C ASN A 57 -6.66 -10.10 -6.32
N PRO A 58 -7.01 -11.05 -5.45
CA PRO A 58 -8.21 -11.87 -5.61
C PRO A 58 -9.48 -11.03 -5.46
N GLU A 59 -10.48 -11.30 -6.29
CA GLU A 59 -11.79 -10.66 -6.19
C GLU A 59 -12.40 -10.80 -4.78
N GLY A 60 -13.09 -9.75 -4.34
CA GLY A 60 -13.76 -9.71 -3.04
C GLY A 60 -12.85 -9.41 -1.85
N LYS A 61 -11.52 -9.47 -1.98
CA LYS A 61 -10.57 -9.16 -0.88
C LYS A 61 -10.24 -7.66 -0.80
N ILE A 62 -9.86 -7.21 0.40
CA ILE A 62 -9.47 -5.81 0.65
C ILE A 62 -8.11 -5.51 -0.01
N TRP A 63 -8.05 -4.31 -0.60
CA TRP A 63 -7.02 -3.66 -1.40
C TRP A 63 -5.71 -3.34 -0.64
N LEU A 64 -5.14 -4.32 0.04
CA LEU A 64 -3.96 -4.16 0.90
C LEU A 64 -2.64 -4.60 0.24
N ASP A 65 -2.70 -5.11 -0.99
CA ASP A 65 -1.58 -5.73 -1.68
C ASP A 65 -0.39 -4.79 -1.87
N GLN A 66 -0.57 -3.56 -2.36
CA GLN A 66 0.52 -2.58 -2.51
C GLN A 66 1.04 -2.08 -1.15
N GLY A 67 0.18 -1.96 -0.13
CA GLY A 67 0.57 -1.53 1.21
C GLY A 67 1.55 -2.51 1.86
N TRP A 68 1.29 -3.82 1.75
CA TRP A 68 2.21 -4.85 2.24
C TRP A 68 3.53 -4.88 1.46
N CYS A 69 3.48 -4.62 0.15
CA CYS A 69 4.68 -4.54 -0.68
C CYS A 69 5.58 -3.38 -0.25
N ILE A 70 5.01 -2.19 -0.09
CA ILE A 70 5.74 -1.00 0.35
C ILE A 70 6.25 -1.19 1.78
N GLY A 71 5.41 -1.70 2.69
CA GLY A 71 5.82 -1.95 4.08
C GLY A 71 6.99 -2.92 4.20
N SER A 72 6.94 -4.06 3.51
CA SER A 72 8.02 -5.06 3.52
C SER A 72 9.31 -4.53 2.87
N ALA A 73 9.19 -3.80 1.75
CA ALA A 73 10.33 -3.13 1.14
C ALA A 73 10.95 -2.08 2.06
N GLY A 74 10.14 -1.33 2.81
CA GLY A 74 10.62 -0.35 3.78
C GLY A 74 11.40 -0.96 4.93
N ILE A 75 10.97 -2.13 5.42
CA ILE A 75 11.72 -2.89 6.43
C ILE A 75 13.07 -3.32 5.87
N ALA A 76 13.09 -3.96 4.69
CA ALA A 76 14.34 -4.41 4.06
C ALA A 76 15.29 -3.22 3.76
N TRP A 77 14.74 -2.15 3.21
CA TRP A 77 15.47 -0.91 2.94
C TRP A 77 16.06 -0.31 4.22
N GLY A 78 15.28 -0.26 5.30
CA GLY A 78 15.74 0.24 6.61
C GLY A 78 16.87 -0.59 7.19
N ILE A 79 16.76 -1.93 7.18
CA ILE A 79 17.82 -2.83 7.67
C ILE A 79 19.13 -2.58 6.91
N VAL A 80 19.08 -2.49 5.58
CA VAL A 80 20.28 -2.25 4.75
C VAL A 80 20.84 -0.85 4.98
N ARG A 81 19.98 0.17 5.01
CA ARG A 81 20.39 1.58 5.10
C ARG A 81 20.98 1.95 6.46
N PHE A 82 20.48 1.34 7.53
CA PHE A 82 20.86 1.62 8.91
C PHE A 82 21.66 0.49 9.56
N GLN A 83 22.09 -0.51 8.77
CA GLN A 83 22.90 -1.64 9.23
C GLN A 83 22.32 -2.37 10.46
N GLY A 84 20.99 -2.43 10.57
CA GLY A 84 20.30 -3.04 11.69
C GLY A 84 20.21 -2.18 12.96
N ASP A 85 20.54 -0.88 12.92
CA ASP A 85 20.25 0.04 14.02
C ASP A 85 18.74 0.27 14.18
N PHE A 86 18.20 -0.17 15.32
CA PHE A 86 16.79 -0.05 15.66
C PHE A 86 16.41 1.32 16.23
N THR A 87 17.37 2.21 16.48
CA THR A 87 17.08 3.57 16.98
C THR A 87 16.09 4.30 16.07
N GLN A 88 16.34 4.25 14.75
CA GLN A 88 15.47 4.87 13.75
C GLN A 88 14.08 4.23 13.68
N PHE A 89 13.97 2.93 13.98
CA PHE A 89 12.68 2.25 14.07
C PHE A 89 11.83 2.83 15.21
N PHE A 90 12.40 3.03 16.40
CA PHE A 90 11.67 3.60 17.54
C PHE A 90 11.27 5.07 17.30
N LEU A 91 12.09 5.83 16.58
CA LEU A 91 11.72 7.19 16.15
C LEU A 91 10.54 7.20 15.17
N ALA A 92 10.46 6.19 14.29
CA ALA A 92 9.36 6.04 13.33
C ALA A 92 8.11 5.35 13.92
N ALA A 93 8.21 4.73 15.10
CA ALA A 93 7.14 3.94 15.70
C ALA A 93 5.80 4.70 15.88
N PRO A 94 5.77 5.99 16.30
CA PRO A 94 4.52 6.74 16.36
C PRO A 94 3.86 6.88 14.99
N THR A 95 4.63 7.14 13.93
CA THR A 95 4.12 7.22 12.56
C THR A 95 3.58 5.87 12.10
N LEU A 96 4.31 4.79 12.36
CA LEU A 96 3.85 3.43 12.03
C LEU A 96 2.53 3.10 12.72
N LEU A 97 2.38 3.47 14.00
CA LEU A 97 1.14 3.29 14.74
C LEU A 97 -0.02 4.08 14.11
N CYS A 98 0.21 5.34 13.74
CA CYS A 98 -0.79 6.14 13.03
C CYS A 98 -1.20 5.50 11.69
N CYS A 99 -0.24 4.98 10.92
CA CYS A 99 -0.52 4.27 9.67
C CYS A 99 -1.37 3.01 9.89
N LEU A 100 -1.06 2.22 10.94
CA LEU A 100 -1.82 1.02 11.28
C LEU A 100 -3.26 1.36 11.71
N ILE A 101 -3.43 2.39 12.55
CA ILE A 101 -4.75 2.88 12.97
C ILE A 101 -5.54 3.37 11.76
N GLY A 102 -4.94 4.19 10.90
CA GLY A 102 -5.59 4.66 9.67
C GLY A 102 -6.01 3.52 8.75
N GLY A 103 -5.15 2.52 8.57
CA GLY A 103 -5.47 1.32 7.78
C GLY A 103 -6.62 0.50 8.39
N ALA A 104 -6.63 0.31 9.70
CA ALA A 104 -7.71 -0.39 10.40
C ALA A 104 -9.04 0.36 10.30
N LEU A 105 -9.04 1.67 10.50
CA LEU A 105 -10.24 2.52 10.38
C LEU A 105 -10.80 2.48 8.95
N ALA A 106 -9.95 2.60 7.93
CA ALA A 106 -10.39 2.49 6.54
C ALA A 106 -11.03 1.11 6.25
N GLY A 107 -10.43 0.03 6.77
CA GLY A 107 -11.01 -1.32 6.67
C GLY A 107 -12.39 -1.42 7.31
N ILE A 108 -12.56 -0.86 8.51
CA ILE A 108 -13.85 -0.82 9.22
C ILE A 108 -14.88 -0.01 8.42
N THR A 109 -14.53 1.17 7.91
CA THR A 109 -15.44 2.00 7.12
C THR A 109 -15.95 1.25 5.89
N ILE A 110 -15.07 0.59 5.14
CA ILE A 110 -15.47 -0.21 3.96
C ILE A 110 -16.39 -1.37 4.37
N TRP A 111 -16.09 -2.03 5.48
CA TRP A 111 -16.92 -3.12 5.99
C TRP A 111 -18.34 -2.65 6.35
N ILE A 112 -18.48 -1.50 7.01
CA ILE A 112 -19.78 -0.90 7.33
C ILE A 112 -20.55 -0.58 6.04
N MET A 113 -19.90 0.09 5.08
CA MET A 113 -20.54 0.44 3.80
C MET A 113 -21.05 -0.78 3.04
N ARG A 114 -20.25 -1.85 2.95
CA ARG A 114 -20.65 -3.11 2.30
C ARG A 114 -21.80 -3.80 3.04
N SER A 115 -21.78 -3.77 4.37
CA SER A 115 -22.83 -4.40 5.20
C SER A 115 -24.17 -3.69 5.02
N CYS A 116 -24.17 -2.36 4.89
CA CYS A 116 -25.38 -1.60 4.55
C CYS A 116 -25.88 -1.92 3.13
N GLY A 117 -25.00 -1.94 2.13
CA GLY A 117 -25.38 -2.28 0.76
C GLY A 117 -26.02 -3.67 0.63
N ASN A 118 -25.42 -4.68 1.25
CA ASN A 118 -25.95 -6.05 1.25
C ASN A 118 -27.29 -6.18 1.98
N ARG A 119 -27.60 -5.27 2.91
CA ARG A 119 -28.89 -5.26 3.61
C ARG A 119 -29.97 -4.66 2.73
N LEU A 120 -29.69 -3.54 2.06
CA LEU A 120 -30.62 -2.89 1.14
C LEU A 120 -31.02 -3.80 -0.02
N SER A 121 -30.05 -4.51 -0.63
CA SER A 121 -30.36 -5.43 -1.74
C SER A 121 -31.30 -6.57 -1.31
N LYS A 122 -31.12 -7.10 -0.10
CA LYS A 122 -32.00 -8.13 0.46
C LYS A 122 -33.41 -7.62 0.77
N GLU A 123 -33.53 -6.33 1.12
CA GLU A 123 -34.83 -5.69 1.35
C GLU A 123 -35.55 -5.45 0.01
N GLU A 124 -34.83 -5.10 -1.07
CA GLU A 124 -35.37 -5.00 -2.44
C GLU A 124 -35.85 -6.35 -3.00
N ASP A 125 -35.05 -7.42 -2.83
CA ASP A 125 -35.40 -8.77 -3.31
C ASP A 125 -36.62 -9.39 -2.56
N ALA A 126 -37.01 -8.81 -1.42
CA ALA A 126 -38.10 -9.28 -0.58
C ALA A 126 -39.46 -8.61 -0.85
N VAL A 127 -39.51 -7.63 -1.76
CA VAL A 127 -40.72 -6.88 -2.18
C VAL A 127 -41.17 -7.35 -3.56
#